data_AF-S6B2J4-F1
#
_entry.id   AF-S6B2J4-F1
#
_cell.length_a   1.000
_cell.length_b   1.000
_cell.length_c   1.000
_cell.angle_alpha   90.00
_cell.angle_beta   90.00
_cell.angle_gamma   90.00
#
_symmetry.space_group_name_H-M   'P 1'
#
loop_
_entity.id
_entity.type
_entity.pdbx_description
1 polymer ?
#
loop_
_entity_poly.entity_id
_entity_poly.type
_entity_poly.pdbx_seq_one_letter_code
_entity_poly.pdbx_strand_id
1 'polypeptide(L)'
;MPRHACLSGKYLRLHGFVQRKGFKKNQVIHPIPVKAYGRVPSAASQTGLYHDEDFNYYSKVAFSLKRTRVKLRPNVVKKDIESELLNSTLTNIRVTTSAIHAMTAAGGFDNYILNTPPEQLRSQLGERMRSVAYFYKQFPDIRAMQLPWKLFYSERSRIDPVYTIYKHFMAKARAEKRLANEQKRYSPFYLPPSSGLMPERQHFKMDTPVGDISPDDSTAMPNDRKLDLWWKRENREAEFRDKLGMSGAYIYI
;
A
#
# COMPACT_ATOMS: atom_id res chain seq x y z
N MET A 1 -16.06 2.79 -27.53
CA MET A 1 -15.99 1.33 -27.26
C MET A 1 -17.40 0.78 -27.03
N PRO A 2 -17.77 -0.37 -27.62
CA PRO A 2 -19.06 -1.00 -27.35
C PRO A 2 -19.16 -1.37 -25.85
N ARG A 3 -20.33 -1.13 -25.25
CA ARG A 3 -20.58 -1.41 -23.84
C ARG A 3 -20.66 -2.93 -23.65
N HIS A 4 -19.60 -3.57 -23.15
CA HIS A 4 -19.66 -4.98 -22.79
C HIS A 4 -20.49 -5.14 -21.51
N ALA A 5 -21.79 -5.42 -21.68
CA ALA A 5 -22.73 -5.67 -20.58
C ALA A 5 -22.18 -6.74 -19.62
N CYS A 6 -21.44 -7.72 -20.14
CA CYS A 6 -20.88 -8.84 -19.39
C CYS A 6 -19.94 -8.48 -18.23
N LEU A 7 -19.48 -7.24 -18.13
CA LEU A 7 -18.52 -6.83 -17.09
C LEU A 7 -19.21 -6.20 -15.86
N SER A 8 -20.52 -5.94 -15.87
CA SER A 8 -21.13 -5.11 -14.84
C SER A 8 -22.50 -5.59 -14.33
N GLY A 9 -22.50 -6.08 -13.09
CA GLY A 9 -23.71 -6.49 -12.39
C GLY A 9 -24.74 -5.36 -12.23
N LYS A 10 -24.35 -4.08 -12.25
CA LYS A 10 -25.25 -2.91 -12.18
C LYS A 10 -26.02 -2.65 -13.47
N TYR A 11 -25.34 -2.72 -14.60
CA TYR A 11 -25.93 -2.38 -15.90
C TYR A 11 -26.54 -3.60 -16.61
N LEU A 12 -26.12 -4.83 -16.28
CA LEU A 12 -26.80 -6.10 -16.69
C LEU A 12 -28.27 -6.19 -16.25
N ARG A 13 -28.70 -5.35 -15.30
CA ARG A 13 -30.07 -5.31 -14.79
C ARG A 13 -31.03 -4.60 -15.74
N LEU A 14 -30.54 -3.60 -16.48
CA LEU A 14 -31.33 -2.89 -17.49
C LEU A 14 -31.52 -3.74 -18.77
N HIS A 15 -30.77 -4.83 -18.86
CA HIS A 15 -30.75 -5.79 -19.95
C HIS A 15 -31.73 -6.96 -19.71
N GLY A 16 -32.26 -7.53 -20.80
CA GLY A 16 -33.31 -8.55 -20.78
C GLY A 16 -32.87 -9.90 -20.17
N PHE A 17 -33.82 -10.78 -19.87
CA PHE A 17 -33.58 -12.07 -19.18
C PHE A 17 -32.51 -12.94 -19.86
N VAL A 18 -32.45 -12.94 -21.20
CA VAL A 18 -31.47 -13.70 -21.99
C VAL A 18 -30.03 -13.24 -21.71
N GLN A 19 -29.81 -11.94 -21.55
CA GLN A 19 -28.48 -11.34 -21.32
C GLN A 19 -27.98 -11.57 -19.89
N ARG A 20 -28.87 -11.99 -18.97
CA ARG A 20 -28.53 -12.34 -17.58
C ARG A 20 -28.06 -13.79 -17.44
N LYS A 21 -28.26 -14.63 -18.46
CA LYS A 21 -27.91 -16.06 -18.47
C LYS A 21 -26.37 -16.21 -18.51
N GLY A 22 -25.78 -16.78 -17.47
CA GLY A 22 -24.32 -16.95 -17.32
C GLY A 22 -23.68 -16.15 -16.18
N PHE A 23 -24.41 -15.18 -15.61
CA PHE A 23 -23.95 -14.41 -14.44
C PHE A 23 -24.41 -15.05 -13.13
N LYS A 24 -23.58 -14.97 -12.09
CA LYS A 24 -23.95 -15.48 -10.77
C LYS A 24 -25.13 -14.67 -10.23
N LYS A 25 -26.08 -15.33 -9.56
CA LYS A 25 -27.31 -14.69 -9.05
C LYS A 25 -27.04 -13.44 -8.19
N ASN A 26 -25.98 -13.47 -7.38
CA ASN A 26 -25.52 -12.34 -6.56
C ASN A 26 -24.96 -11.14 -7.37
N GLN A 27 -24.58 -11.32 -8.64
CA GLN A 27 -24.19 -10.24 -9.54
C GLN A 27 -25.41 -9.58 -10.23
N VAL A 28 -26.53 -10.31 -10.35
CA VAL A 28 -27.74 -9.91 -11.09
C VAL A 28 -28.82 -9.29 -10.19
N ILE A 29 -28.93 -9.73 -8.93
CA ILE A 29 -29.91 -9.20 -7.96
C ILE A 29 -29.71 -7.69 -7.75
N HIS A 30 -30.81 -6.96 -7.51
CA HIS A 30 -30.77 -5.56 -7.06
C HIS A 30 -29.91 -5.46 -5.77
N PRO A 31 -28.76 -4.78 -5.75
CA PRO A 31 -28.26 -4.23 -4.52
C PRO A 31 -29.37 -3.30 -4.05
N ILE A 32 -29.83 -3.54 -2.84
CA ILE A 32 -30.63 -2.61 -2.05
C ILE A 32 -30.06 -1.21 -2.31
N PRO A 33 -30.89 -0.20 -2.64
CA PRO A 33 -30.40 1.10 -3.07
C PRO A 33 -29.34 1.61 -2.10
N VAL A 34 -28.18 1.96 -2.64
CA VAL A 34 -27.13 2.57 -1.85
C VAL A 34 -27.61 3.98 -1.55
N LYS A 35 -28.19 4.17 -0.37
CA LYS A 35 -27.97 5.41 0.35
C LYS A 35 -26.82 5.12 1.30
N ALA A 36 -25.60 5.38 0.84
CA ALA A 36 -24.42 5.42 1.71
C ALA A 36 -24.38 6.70 2.56
N TYR A 37 -25.43 7.52 2.54
CA TYR A 37 -25.59 8.63 3.47
C TYR A 37 -25.62 8.07 4.89
N GLY A 38 -24.58 8.39 5.68
CA GLY A 38 -24.46 8.04 7.09
C GLY A 38 -23.60 6.81 7.44
N ARG A 39 -23.12 6.00 6.48
CA ARG A 39 -22.15 4.93 6.78
C ARG A 39 -20.73 5.35 6.49
N VAL A 40 -19.82 5.03 7.42
CA VAL A 40 -18.39 5.24 7.24
C VAL A 40 -17.90 4.34 6.09
N PRO A 41 -17.25 4.91 5.07
CA PRO A 41 -16.74 4.13 3.94
C PRO A 41 -15.62 3.18 4.38
N SER A 42 -15.53 2.03 3.71
CA SER A 42 -14.48 1.06 4.01
C SER A 42 -13.10 1.59 3.65
N ALA A 43 -12.08 1.12 4.37
CA ALA A 43 -10.68 1.45 4.08
C ALA A 43 -10.28 1.06 2.64
N ALA A 44 -10.89 0.02 2.07
CA ALA A 44 -10.63 -0.40 0.69
C ALA A 44 -11.19 0.62 -0.32
N SER A 45 -12.39 1.14 -0.08
CA SER A 45 -12.98 2.22 -0.88
C SER A 45 -12.18 3.52 -0.76
N GLN A 46 -11.62 3.82 0.41
CA GLN A 46 -10.84 5.04 0.63
C GLN A 46 -9.49 5.07 -0.12
N THR A 47 -8.92 3.89 -0.37
CA THR A 47 -7.61 3.73 -1.02
C THR A 47 -7.72 3.28 -2.48
N GLY A 48 -8.94 3.18 -3.02
CA GLY A 48 -9.23 2.85 -4.41
C GLY A 48 -10.34 3.74 -4.97
N LEU A 49 -10.80 3.47 -6.19
CA LEU A 49 -11.86 4.24 -6.85
C LEU A 49 -13.09 3.38 -7.05
N TYR A 50 -14.09 3.57 -6.18
CA TYR A 50 -15.24 2.65 -6.08
C TYR A 50 -16.56 3.27 -6.58
N HIS A 51 -16.62 4.60 -6.73
CA HIS A 51 -17.78 5.34 -7.26
C HIS A 51 -19.11 4.94 -6.58
N ASP A 52 -19.18 5.24 -5.28
CA ASP A 52 -20.28 4.94 -4.36
C ASP A 52 -20.60 3.44 -4.14
N GLU A 53 -19.74 2.54 -4.61
CA GLU A 53 -19.82 1.12 -4.25
C GLU A 53 -19.01 0.82 -2.98
N ASP A 54 -19.53 -0.03 -2.11
CA ASP A 54 -18.79 -0.52 -0.94
C ASP A 54 -19.26 -1.93 -0.53
N PHE A 55 -18.62 -2.50 0.49
CA PHE A 55 -19.09 -3.73 1.11
C PHE A 55 -20.47 -3.55 1.70
N ASN A 56 -21.37 -4.48 1.36
CA ASN A 56 -22.72 -4.48 1.89
C ASN A 56 -23.00 -5.84 2.58
N TYR A 57 -24.16 -5.95 3.21
CA TYR A 57 -24.62 -7.16 3.86
C TYR A 57 -26.08 -7.38 3.51
N TYR A 58 -26.46 -8.64 3.32
CA TYR A 58 -27.86 -9.04 3.26
C TYR A 58 -28.09 -10.23 4.20
N SER A 59 -29.33 -10.40 4.63
CA SER A 59 -29.73 -11.55 5.43
C SER A 59 -30.40 -12.56 4.52
N LYS A 60 -29.84 -13.77 4.45
CA LYS A 60 -30.50 -14.91 3.82
C LYS A 60 -31.38 -15.58 4.88
N VAL A 61 -32.65 -15.81 4.56
CA VAL A 61 -33.57 -16.60 5.40
C VAL A 61 -33.57 -18.03 4.87
N ALA A 62 -33.26 -18.99 5.73
CA ALA A 62 -33.37 -20.42 5.40
C ALA A 62 -34.83 -20.88 5.51
N PHE A 63 -35.12 -22.08 5.00
CA PHE A 63 -36.43 -22.73 5.18
C PHE A 63 -36.81 -22.85 6.67
N SER A 64 -35.83 -23.11 7.54
CA SER A 64 -35.98 -23.15 9.00
C SER A 64 -36.15 -21.78 9.66
N LEU A 65 -36.45 -20.72 8.89
CA LEU A 65 -36.58 -19.32 9.32
C LEU A 65 -35.33 -18.70 9.99
N LYS A 66 -34.22 -19.45 10.07
CA LYS A 66 -32.93 -18.93 10.55
C LYS A 66 -32.38 -17.88 9.58
N ARG A 67 -31.96 -16.73 10.12
CA ARG A 67 -31.37 -15.63 9.36
C ARG A 67 -29.84 -15.70 9.42
N THR A 68 -29.20 -15.80 8.25
CA THR A 68 -27.75 -15.78 8.12
C THR A 68 -27.31 -14.51 7.39
N ARG A 69 -26.46 -13.70 8.03
CA ARG A 69 -25.90 -12.49 7.41
C ARG A 69 -24.76 -12.86 6.47
N VAL A 70 -24.86 -12.44 5.21
CA VAL A 70 -23.85 -12.67 4.18
C VAL A 70 -23.26 -11.35 3.74
N LYS A 71 -21.92 -11.28 3.69
CA LYS A 71 -21.18 -10.12 3.21
C LYS A 71 -21.14 -10.09 1.68
N LEU A 72 -21.61 -9.00 1.08
CA LEU A 72 -21.50 -8.69 -0.33
C LEU A 72 -20.21 -7.92 -0.59
N ARG A 73 -19.47 -8.36 -1.60
CA ARG A 73 -18.21 -7.71 -2.03
C ARG A 73 -18.42 -7.08 -3.40
N PRO A 74 -17.99 -5.82 -3.62
CA PRO A 74 -17.99 -5.24 -4.95
C PRO A 74 -17.00 -5.96 -5.87
N ASN A 75 -17.21 -5.85 -7.19
CA ASN A 75 -16.27 -6.40 -8.17
C ASN A 75 -15.13 -5.41 -8.39
N VAL A 76 -13.95 -5.74 -7.88
CA VAL A 76 -12.77 -4.86 -7.88
C VAL A 76 -11.71 -5.45 -8.80
N VAL A 77 -11.21 -4.62 -9.71
CA VAL A 77 -10.15 -4.96 -10.66
C VAL A 77 -8.97 -4.01 -10.43
N LYS A 78 -7.74 -4.51 -10.56
CA LYS A 78 -6.54 -3.67 -10.61
C LYS A 78 -6.34 -3.19 -12.04
N LYS A 79 -6.24 -1.88 -12.24
CA LYS A 79 -6.01 -1.29 -13.56
C LYS A 79 -4.93 -0.22 -13.49
N ASP A 80 -4.19 -0.14 -14.58
CA ASP A 80 -3.32 0.98 -14.87
C ASP A 80 -4.14 2.02 -15.62
N ILE A 81 -4.04 3.28 -15.19
CA ILE A 81 -4.84 4.38 -15.72
C ILE A 81 -3.91 5.51 -16.11
N GLU A 82 -4.02 5.93 -17.37
CA GLU A 82 -3.29 7.09 -17.86
C GLU A 82 -4.02 8.38 -17.48
N SER A 83 -3.27 9.33 -16.93
CA SER A 83 -3.75 10.66 -16.56
C SER A 83 -2.90 11.72 -17.24
N GLU A 84 -3.52 12.49 -18.13
CA GLU A 84 -2.88 13.61 -18.82
C GLU A 84 -2.67 14.78 -17.85
N LEU A 85 -3.61 14.99 -16.94
CA LEU A 85 -3.52 16.08 -15.98
C LEU A 85 -2.39 15.88 -14.96
N LEU A 86 -2.12 14.65 -14.56
CA LEU A 86 -1.05 14.29 -13.63
C LEU A 86 0.28 13.98 -14.32
N ASN A 87 0.35 14.01 -15.66
CA ASN A 87 1.51 13.64 -16.48
C ASN A 87 2.11 12.28 -16.10
N SER A 88 1.28 11.31 -15.66
CA SER A 88 1.79 10.06 -15.14
C SER A 88 0.83 8.90 -15.35
N THR A 89 1.42 7.72 -15.55
CA THR A 89 0.70 6.45 -15.58
C THR A 89 0.42 6.03 -14.13
N LEU A 90 -0.85 5.93 -13.75
CA LEU A 90 -1.25 5.49 -12.43
C LEU A 90 -1.31 3.97 -12.39
N THR A 91 -0.28 3.36 -11.84
CA THR A 91 -0.16 1.90 -11.82
C THR A 91 -0.94 1.25 -10.67
N ASN A 92 -1.52 0.08 -10.95
CA ASN A 92 -2.14 -0.84 -10.00
C ASN A 92 -3.27 -0.23 -9.13
N ILE A 93 -4.06 0.70 -9.67
CA ILE A 93 -5.21 1.25 -8.94
C ILE A 93 -6.31 0.19 -8.85
N ARG A 94 -6.88 0.04 -7.64
CA ARG A 94 -8.09 -0.76 -7.43
C ARG A 94 -9.31 0.05 -7.84
N VAL A 95 -10.00 -0.43 -8.86
CA VAL A 95 -11.17 0.23 -9.44
C VAL A 95 -12.34 -0.73 -9.47
N THR A 96 -13.54 -0.27 -9.12
CA THR A 96 -14.77 -1.05 -9.33
C THR A 96 -15.26 -0.91 -10.77
N THR A 97 -16.10 -1.84 -11.21
CA THR A 97 -16.69 -1.74 -12.55
C THR A 97 -17.59 -0.51 -12.70
N SER A 98 -18.28 -0.08 -11.63
CA SER A 98 -19.03 1.18 -11.62
C SER A 98 -18.14 2.39 -11.86
N ALA A 99 -16.99 2.46 -11.18
CA ALA A 99 -16.03 3.55 -11.39
C ALA A 99 -15.45 3.57 -12.81
N ILE A 100 -15.15 2.41 -13.40
CA ILE A 100 -14.71 2.32 -14.81
C ILE A 100 -15.77 2.89 -15.75
N HIS A 101 -17.04 2.58 -15.52
CA HIS A 101 -18.14 3.12 -16.33
C HIS A 101 -18.28 4.62 -16.16
N ALA A 102 -18.19 5.12 -14.94
CA ALA A 102 -18.24 6.56 -14.68
C ALA A 102 -17.06 7.30 -15.33
N MET A 103 -15.87 6.70 -15.35
CA MET A 103 -14.71 7.22 -16.09
C MET A 103 -14.99 7.31 -17.59
N THR A 104 -15.54 6.25 -18.17
CA THR A 104 -15.92 6.25 -19.60
C THR A 104 -17.02 7.26 -19.90
N ALA A 105 -18.03 7.38 -19.02
CA ALA A 105 -19.14 8.31 -19.18
C ALA A 105 -18.70 9.78 -19.07
N ALA A 106 -17.73 10.07 -18.20
CA ALA A 106 -17.12 11.39 -18.09
C ALA A 106 -16.14 11.72 -19.24
N GLY A 107 -15.87 10.78 -20.14
CA GLY A 107 -14.95 10.98 -21.27
C GLY A 107 -13.48 10.89 -20.90
N GLY A 108 -13.13 10.22 -19.79
CA GLY A 108 -11.74 10.04 -19.36
C GLY A 108 -11.58 10.03 -17.84
N PHE A 109 -10.40 9.65 -17.38
CA PHE A 109 -10.08 9.61 -15.96
C PHE A 109 -10.03 11.01 -15.33
N ASP A 110 -9.39 11.97 -16.01
CA ASP A 110 -9.20 13.32 -15.48
C ASP A 110 -10.54 14.06 -15.34
N ASN A 111 -11.40 13.96 -16.36
CA ASN A 111 -12.75 14.50 -16.31
C ASN A 111 -13.59 13.84 -15.21
N TYR A 112 -13.44 12.52 -15.02
CA TYR A 112 -14.11 11.82 -13.93
C TYR A 112 -13.70 12.36 -12.56
N ILE A 113 -12.41 12.53 -12.30
CA ILE A 113 -11.93 13.04 -11.02
C ILE A 113 -12.39 14.48 -10.79
N LEU A 114 -12.42 15.33 -11.82
CA LEU A 114 -12.82 16.74 -11.66
C LEU A 114 -14.33 16.92 -11.52
N ASN A 115 -15.13 16.21 -12.32
CA ASN A 115 -16.57 16.47 -12.44
C ASN A 115 -17.42 15.68 -11.44
N THR A 116 -16.91 14.56 -10.91
CA THR A 116 -17.70 13.76 -9.95
C THR A 116 -17.84 14.49 -8.62
N PRO A 117 -19.03 14.51 -7.98
CA PRO A 117 -19.15 15.09 -6.65
C PRO A 117 -18.44 14.20 -5.60
N PRO A 118 -17.96 14.79 -4.48
CA PRO A 118 -17.27 14.03 -3.42
C PRO A 118 -18.14 12.93 -2.82
N GLU A 119 -19.45 13.15 -2.77
CA GLU A 119 -20.45 12.18 -2.30
C GLU A 119 -20.53 10.92 -3.14
N GLN A 120 -20.24 11.01 -4.45
CA GLN A 120 -20.21 9.86 -5.35
C GLN A 120 -18.80 9.28 -5.46
N LEU A 121 -17.76 10.12 -5.41
CA LEU A 121 -16.38 9.66 -5.49
C LEU A 121 -15.98 8.83 -4.25
N ARG A 122 -16.38 9.27 -3.05
CA ARG A 122 -16.20 8.61 -1.73
C ARG A 122 -14.82 7.96 -1.54
N SER A 123 -13.77 8.63 -1.99
CA SER A 123 -12.41 8.09 -1.94
C SER A 123 -11.42 9.20 -1.60
N GLN A 124 -10.69 9.02 -0.50
CA GLN A 124 -9.61 9.92 -0.12
C GLN A 124 -8.48 9.94 -1.16
N LEU A 125 -8.19 8.81 -1.81
CA LEU A 125 -7.24 8.77 -2.91
C LEU A 125 -7.69 9.68 -4.06
N GLY A 126 -8.97 9.56 -4.46
CA GLY A 126 -9.55 10.36 -5.55
C GLY A 126 -9.58 11.85 -5.23
N GLU A 127 -9.97 12.23 -4.01
CA GLU A 127 -9.96 13.64 -3.58
C GLU A 127 -8.56 14.22 -3.52
N ARG A 128 -7.57 13.43 -3.10
CA ARG A 128 -6.16 13.87 -3.13
C ARG A 128 -5.64 14.04 -4.55
N MET A 129 -6.01 13.16 -5.49
CA MET A 129 -5.70 13.34 -6.91
C MET A 129 -6.36 14.60 -7.46
N ARG A 130 -7.63 14.84 -7.15
CA ARG A 130 -8.36 16.08 -7.52
C ARG A 130 -7.64 17.32 -7.00
N SER A 131 -7.23 17.26 -5.74
CA SER A 131 -6.45 18.30 -5.06
C SER A 131 -5.13 18.63 -5.78
N VAL A 132 -4.39 17.61 -6.24
CA VAL A 132 -3.16 17.81 -7.03
C VAL A 132 -3.48 18.33 -8.42
N ALA A 133 -4.54 17.82 -9.06
CA ALA A 133 -5.02 18.29 -10.34
C ALA A 133 -5.35 19.81 -10.33
N TYR A 134 -6.05 20.29 -9.29
CA TYR A 134 -6.30 21.73 -9.12
C TYR A 134 -5.03 22.52 -8.88
N PHE A 135 -4.11 21.98 -8.07
CA PHE A 135 -2.81 22.60 -7.84
C PHE A 135 -2.01 22.77 -9.14
N TYR A 136 -2.00 21.77 -10.03
CA TYR A 136 -1.38 21.87 -11.35
C TYR A 136 -2.09 22.83 -12.31
N LYS A 137 -3.40 23.05 -12.15
CA LYS A 137 -4.11 24.10 -12.90
C LYS A 137 -3.71 25.49 -12.43
N GLN A 138 -3.44 25.68 -11.14
CA GLN A 138 -2.99 26.95 -10.57
C GLN A 138 -1.53 27.25 -10.92
N PHE A 139 -0.67 26.23 -10.88
CA PHE A 139 0.77 26.34 -11.09
C PHE A 139 1.21 25.48 -12.29
N PRO A 140 1.02 25.97 -13.52
CA PRO A 140 1.39 25.22 -14.73
C PRO A 140 2.90 24.95 -14.83
N ASP A 141 3.74 25.82 -14.29
CA ASP A 141 5.21 25.67 -14.30
C ASP A 141 5.65 24.40 -13.57
N ILE A 142 5.02 24.08 -12.44
CA ILE A 142 5.33 22.89 -11.65
C ILE A 142 4.90 21.63 -12.41
N ARG A 143 3.78 21.69 -13.13
CA ARG A 143 3.35 20.60 -14.01
C ARG A 143 4.35 20.38 -15.15
N ALA A 144 4.89 21.45 -15.71
CA ALA A 144 5.89 21.39 -16.79
C ALA A 144 7.20 20.71 -16.36
N MET A 145 7.55 20.72 -15.07
CA MET A 145 8.72 20.01 -14.53
C MET A 145 8.57 18.48 -14.55
N GLN A 146 7.38 17.93 -14.84
CA GLN A 146 7.11 16.48 -14.93
C GLN A 146 7.55 15.68 -13.69
N LEU A 147 7.41 16.29 -12.52
CA LEU A 147 7.72 15.64 -11.25
C LEU A 147 6.64 14.59 -10.89
N PRO A 148 6.98 13.55 -10.11
CA PRO A 148 6.00 12.59 -9.64
C PRO A 148 4.90 13.27 -8.83
N TRP A 149 3.64 13.15 -9.26
CA TRP A 149 2.49 13.80 -8.61
C TRP A 149 2.33 13.44 -7.12
N LYS A 150 2.81 12.26 -6.70
CA LYS A 150 2.82 11.82 -5.29
C LYS A 150 3.59 12.78 -4.37
N LEU A 151 4.49 13.59 -4.90
CA LEU A 151 5.19 14.62 -4.14
C LEU A 151 4.22 15.65 -3.55
N PHE A 152 3.21 16.04 -4.32
CA PHE A 152 2.18 17.02 -3.95
C PHE A 152 0.93 16.37 -3.34
N TYR A 153 1.00 15.09 -2.99
CA TYR A 153 -0.12 14.33 -2.42
C TYR A 153 -0.58 14.85 -1.06
N SER A 154 0.32 15.44 -0.29
CA SER A 154 0.02 16.05 1.01
C SER A 154 -0.39 17.51 0.81
N GLU A 155 -1.24 18.02 1.68
CA GLU A 155 -1.54 19.45 1.72
C GLU A 155 -0.30 20.26 2.12
N ARG A 156 0.46 19.79 3.11
CA ARG A 156 1.73 20.42 3.54
C ARG A 156 2.73 20.58 2.39
N SER A 157 2.75 19.63 1.44
CA SER A 157 3.66 19.74 0.30
C SER A 157 3.16 20.67 -0.80
N ARG A 158 1.88 21.03 -0.80
CA ARG A 158 1.32 22.02 -1.73
C ARG A 158 1.45 23.44 -1.21
N ILE A 159 1.49 23.63 0.11
CA ILE A 159 1.74 24.94 0.75
C ILE A 159 3.11 25.47 0.32
N ASP A 160 4.16 24.64 0.48
CA ASP A 160 5.53 25.01 0.13
C ASP A 160 6.08 24.14 -1.02
N PRO A 161 5.71 24.42 -2.27
CA PRO A 161 6.08 23.56 -3.39
C PRO A 161 7.58 23.57 -3.64
N VAL A 162 8.24 24.74 -3.57
CA VAL A 162 9.69 24.89 -3.81
C VAL A 162 10.51 24.00 -2.86
N TYR A 163 10.18 24.00 -1.57
CA TYR A 163 10.86 23.16 -0.58
C TYR A 163 10.69 21.67 -0.87
N THR A 164 9.51 21.26 -1.32
CA THR A 164 9.24 19.85 -1.63
C THR A 164 9.99 19.39 -2.87
N ILE A 165 10.09 20.25 -3.88
CA ILE A 165 10.89 20.04 -5.10
C ILE A 165 12.36 19.90 -4.71
N TYR A 166 12.89 20.82 -3.90
CA TYR A 166 14.25 20.76 -3.38
C TYR A 166 14.53 19.44 -2.63
N LYS A 167 13.64 19.07 -1.71
CA LYS A 167 13.75 17.82 -0.94
C LYS A 167 13.74 16.59 -1.86
N HIS A 168 12.91 16.60 -2.89
CA HIS A 168 12.86 15.52 -3.88
C HIS A 168 14.17 15.41 -4.66
N PHE A 169 14.70 16.52 -5.18
CA PHE A 169 15.98 16.53 -5.90
C PHE A 169 17.15 16.09 -5.01
N MET A 170 17.19 16.53 -3.75
CA MET A 170 18.19 16.07 -2.78
C MET A 170 18.11 14.57 -2.53
N ALA A 171 16.90 14.02 -2.39
CA ALA A 171 16.70 12.58 -2.23
C ALA A 171 17.10 11.81 -3.50
N LYS A 172 16.77 12.33 -4.69
CA LYS A 172 17.13 11.76 -5.99
C LYS A 172 18.65 11.70 -6.16
N ALA A 173 19.36 12.80 -5.92
CA ALA A 173 20.82 12.85 -6.01
C ALA A 173 21.51 11.86 -5.05
N ARG A 174 21.00 11.70 -3.83
CA ARG A 174 21.51 10.68 -2.88
C ARG A 174 21.27 9.26 -3.39
N ALA A 175 20.10 8.99 -3.95
CA ALA A 175 19.77 7.67 -4.51
C ALA A 175 20.65 7.35 -5.72
N GLU A 176 20.89 8.31 -6.62
CA GLU A 176 21.78 8.17 -7.77
C GLU A 176 23.22 7.92 -7.33
N LYS A 177 23.71 8.66 -6.32
CA LYS A 177 25.06 8.41 -5.75
C LYS A 177 25.18 7.00 -5.17
N ARG A 178 24.14 6.51 -4.46
CA ARG A 178 24.11 5.15 -3.93
C ARG A 178 24.12 4.12 -5.06
N LEU A 179 23.28 4.30 -6.07
CA LEU A 179 23.19 3.40 -7.23
C LEU A 179 24.48 3.39 -8.04
N ALA A 180 25.12 4.55 -8.25
CA ALA A 180 26.42 4.63 -8.90
C ALA A 180 27.50 3.90 -8.10
N ASN A 181 27.48 3.97 -6.77
CA ASN A 181 28.39 3.20 -5.92
C ASN A 181 28.13 1.70 -6.00
N GLU A 182 26.86 1.27 -6.09
CA GLU A 182 26.50 -0.14 -6.31
C GLU A 182 26.95 -0.61 -7.70
N GLN A 183 26.70 0.17 -8.75
CA GLN A 183 27.13 -0.14 -10.13
C GLN A 183 28.64 -0.23 -10.27
N LYS A 184 29.39 0.64 -9.57
CA LYS A 184 30.85 0.54 -9.53
C LYS A 184 31.30 -0.85 -9.09
N ARG A 185 30.61 -1.49 -8.14
CA ARG A 185 30.94 -2.86 -7.67
C ARG A 185 30.85 -3.92 -8.77
N TYR A 186 30.01 -3.69 -9.78
CA TYR A 186 29.77 -4.62 -10.88
C TYR A 186 30.51 -4.24 -12.17
N SER A 187 31.35 -3.20 -12.12
CA SER A 187 32.17 -2.82 -13.28
C SER A 187 33.34 -3.80 -13.45
N PRO A 188 33.75 -4.13 -14.68
CA PRO A 188 34.87 -5.05 -14.92
C PRO A 188 36.22 -4.55 -14.40
N PHE A 189 36.32 -3.25 -14.12
CA PHE A 189 37.49 -2.58 -13.54
C PHE A 189 37.35 -2.36 -12.03
N TYR A 190 36.31 -2.92 -11.40
CA TYR A 190 36.13 -2.82 -9.96
C TYR A 190 37.16 -3.68 -9.22
N LEU A 191 38.12 -3.03 -8.60
CA LEU A 191 38.98 -3.66 -7.61
C LEU A 191 38.29 -3.52 -6.24
N PRO A 192 37.92 -4.62 -5.57
CA PRO A 192 37.43 -4.53 -4.21
C PRO A 192 38.51 -3.88 -3.32
N PRO A 193 38.12 -3.05 -2.33
CA PRO A 193 39.08 -2.45 -1.42
C PRO A 193 39.95 -3.53 -0.77
N SER A 194 41.26 -3.28 -0.68
CA SER A 194 42.25 -4.24 -0.19
C SER A 194 41.95 -4.74 1.23
N SER A 195 41.20 -3.96 2.01
CA SER A 195 40.76 -4.24 3.38
C SER A 195 39.66 -5.31 3.51
N GLY A 196 39.36 -6.09 2.48
CA GLY A 196 38.26 -7.08 2.51
C GLY A 196 38.30 -8.16 1.44
N LEU A 197 39.48 -8.44 0.85
CA LEU A 197 39.61 -9.57 -0.10
C LEU A 197 39.38 -10.93 0.56
N MET A 198 39.61 -11.03 1.87
CA MET A 198 39.22 -12.18 2.66
C MET A 198 37.89 -11.83 3.34
N PRO A 199 36.92 -12.76 3.44
CA PRO A 199 35.82 -12.57 4.38
C PRO A 199 36.47 -12.29 5.74
N GLU A 200 36.19 -11.14 6.34
CA GLU A 200 36.62 -10.90 7.72
C GLU A 200 36.14 -12.11 8.51
N ARG A 201 37.07 -12.93 8.99
CA ARG A 201 36.71 -13.98 9.94
C ARG A 201 36.00 -13.23 11.04
N GLN A 202 34.74 -13.60 11.30
CA GLN A 202 34.08 -13.16 12.53
C GLN A 202 35.08 -13.40 13.65
N HIS A 203 35.50 -12.33 14.31
CA HIS A 203 36.35 -12.41 15.48
C HIS A 203 35.46 -13.02 16.55
N PHE A 204 35.46 -14.36 16.61
CA PHE A 204 35.01 -15.07 17.78
C PHE A 204 35.88 -14.53 18.91
N LYS A 205 35.24 -13.95 19.93
CA LYS A 205 35.92 -13.67 21.19
C LYS A 205 36.43 -15.03 21.66
N MET A 206 37.71 -15.30 21.42
CA MET A 206 38.40 -16.38 22.10
C MET A 206 38.41 -15.95 23.55
N ASP A 207 37.72 -16.71 24.40
CA ASP A 207 37.78 -16.49 25.84
C ASP A 207 39.26 -16.42 26.22
N THR A 208 39.68 -15.25 26.68
CA THR A 208 41.05 -15.02 27.13
C THR A 208 41.35 -16.08 28.19
N PRO A 209 42.44 -16.88 28.06
CA PRO A 209 42.81 -17.77 29.13
C PRO A 209 43.11 -16.93 30.37
N VAL A 210 42.61 -17.41 31.50
CA VAL A 210 42.82 -16.83 32.82
C VAL A 210 44.32 -16.79 33.15
N GLY A 211 44.81 -15.64 33.64
CA GLY A 211 46.15 -15.39 34.22
C GLY A 211 46.92 -14.33 33.43
N ASP A 212 47.36 -13.18 33.95
CA ASP A 212 47.56 -12.70 35.32
C ASP A 212 47.19 -11.21 35.43
N ILE A 213 46.78 -10.81 36.63
CA ILE A 213 46.39 -9.46 37.00
C ILE A 213 47.64 -8.57 37.09
N SER A 214 47.67 -7.46 36.36
CA SER A 214 48.56 -6.32 36.64
C SER A 214 47.75 -5.22 37.36
N PRO A 215 48.18 -4.76 38.54
CA PRO A 215 47.51 -3.70 39.27
C PRO A 215 48.05 -2.35 38.79
N ASP A 216 47.27 -1.62 38.00
CA ASP A 216 47.27 -0.14 37.88
C ASP A 216 46.60 0.24 36.56
N ASP A 217 45.30 0.56 36.62
CA ASP A 217 44.81 1.86 36.14
C ASP A 217 43.28 1.94 36.30
N SER A 218 42.89 2.85 37.17
CA SER A 218 41.53 3.27 37.43
C SER A 218 41.00 4.13 36.28
N THR A 219 40.15 3.60 35.41
CA THR A 219 39.05 4.36 34.78
C THR A 219 37.95 3.39 34.36
N ALA A 220 36.81 3.47 35.06
CA ALA A 220 35.64 2.64 34.83
C ALA A 220 35.05 2.82 33.42
N MET A 221 34.85 1.71 32.70
CA MET A 221 33.83 1.54 31.66
C MET A 221 33.26 0.11 31.75
N PRO A 222 31.97 -0.09 31.42
CA PRO A 222 31.13 -1.07 32.08
C PRO A 222 31.39 -2.49 31.58
N ASN A 223 31.95 -3.33 32.45
CA ASN A 223 31.70 -4.76 32.41
C ASN A 223 30.27 -5.01 32.87
N ASP A 224 29.32 -4.98 31.92
CA ASP A 224 28.17 -5.88 31.98
C ASP A 224 27.34 -5.79 30.70
N ARG A 225 27.65 -6.69 29.77
CA ARG A 225 26.62 -7.25 28.90
C ARG A 225 26.70 -8.76 28.96
N LYS A 226 26.55 -9.29 30.18
CA LYS A 226 25.99 -10.62 30.37
C LYS A 226 24.61 -10.58 29.70
N LEU A 227 24.34 -11.47 28.74
CA LEU A 227 22.99 -11.64 28.21
C LEU A 227 22.06 -11.80 29.41
N ASP A 228 21.03 -10.98 29.49
CA ASP A 228 20.07 -11.00 30.58
C ASP A 228 19.13 -12.19 30.36
N LEU A 229 19.64 -13.40 30.62
CA LEU A 229 18.92 -14.65 30.49
C LEU A 229 18.05 -14.81 31.74
N TRP A 230 16.93 -14.08 31.76
CA TRP A 230 16.02 -14.01 32.90
C TRP A 230 15.57 -15.41 33.37
N TRP A 231 15.38 -16.36 32.45
CA TRP A 231 14.98 -17.75 32.77
C TRP A 231 16.06 -18.57 33.49
N LYS A 232 17.35 -18.24 33.31
CA LYS A 232 18.46 -18.89 34.02
C LYS A 232 18.67 -18.34 35.44
N ARG A 233 18.31 -17.08 35.69
CA ARG A 233 18.40 -16.47 37.02
C ARG A 233 17.34 -17.00 37.98
N GLU A 234 16.17 -17.34 37.45
CA GLU A 234 15.01 -17.73 38.24
C GLU A 234 14.72 -19.24 38.20
N ASN A 235 15.62 -20.06 37.63
CA ASN A 235 15.42 -21.50 37.40
C ASN A 235 14.12 -21.85 36.64
N ARG A 236 13.63 -20.95 35.79
CA ARG A 236 12.40 -21.12 34.99
C ARG A 236 12.67 -21.65 33.58
N GLU A 237 13.46 -22.73 33.49
CA GLU A 237 13.83 -23.29 32.19
C GLU A 237 12.66 -24.00 31.48
N ALA A 238 11.71 -24.54 32.25
CA ALA A 238 10.52 -25.22 31.72
C ALA A 238 9.59 -24.24 30.98
N GLU A 239 9.27 -23.09 31.58
CA GLU A 239 8.42 -22.07 30.96
C GLU A 239 9.02 -21.49 29.66
N PHE A 240 10.34 -21.38 29.61
CA PHE A 240 11.06 -20.95 28.40
C PHE A 240 10.95 -21.99 27.28
N ARG A 241 11.09 -23.28 27.62
CA ARG A 241 10.91 -24.39 26.67
C ARG A 241 9.48 -24.48 26.15
N ASP A 242 8.48 -24.26 26.99
CA ASP A 242 7.07 -24.24 26.59
C ASP A 242 6.77 -23.09 25.61
N LYS A 243 7.34 -21.90 25.84
CA LYS A 243 7.23 -20.77 24.91
C LYS A 243 7.92 -21.03 23.56
N LEU A 244 9.05 -21.73 23.57
CA LEU A 244 9.72 -22.18 22.33
C LEU A 244 8.91 -23.25 21.60
N GLY A 245 8.30 -24.19 22.32
CA GLY A 245 7.41 -25.21 21.74
C GLY A 245 6.17 -24.61 21.08
N MET A 246 5.60 -23.54 21.65
CA MET A 246 4.46 -22.81 21.05
C MET A 246 4.82 -22.10 19.74
N SER A 247 6.09 -21.72 19.54
CA SER A 247 6.59 -21.12 18.29
C SER A 247 6.75 -22.16 17.16
N GLY A 248 6.89 -23.44 17.48
CA GLY A 248 6.99 -24.54 16.50
C GLY A 248 5.65 -25.05 15.99
N ALA A 249 4.53 -24.68 16.64
CA ALA A 249 3.20 -25.20 16.33
C ALA A 249 2.43 -24.44 15.23
N TYR A 250 3.02 -23.39 14.64
CA TYR A 250 2.42 -22.60 13.54
C TYR A 250 3.14 -22.77 12.20
N ILE A 251 3.69 -23.96 11.94
CA ILE A 251 4.14 -24.37 10.60
C ILE A 251 3.62 -25.78 10.35
N TYR A 252 2.30 -25.95 10.27
CA TYR A 252 1.61 -26.98 9.47
C TYR A 252 0.09 -26.75 9.63
N ILE A 253 -0.50 -26.06 8.65
CA ILE A 253 -1.74 -26.34 7.88
C ILE A 253 -1.77 -25.31 6.75
#